data_AF-A0A938R879-F1
#
_entry.id   AF-A0A938R879-F1
#
_cell.length_a   1.000
_cell.length_b   1.000
_cell.length_c   1.000
_cell.angle_alpha   90.00
_cell.angle_beta   90.00
_cell.angle_gamma   90.00
#
_symmetry.space_group_name_H-M   'P 1'
#
loop_
_entity.id
_entity.type
_entity.pdbx_description
1 polymer ?
#
loop_
_entity_poly.entity_id
_entity_poly.type
_entity_poly.pdbx_seq_one_letter_code
_entity_poly.pdbx_strand_id
1 'polypeptide(L)' 'MQISDRLRNIKPSGVRRIFDLARQMKDPINLSIGEPDFDIPEPLKEEGIEWIRKGFNKYTPTQGIPDLRDKIASHL' A
#
# COMPACT_ATOMS: atom_id res chain seq x y z
N MET A 1 -21.87 0.77 -20.80
CA MET A 1 -20.68 1.58 -20.46
C MET A 1 -19.52 1.08 -21.32
N GLN A 2 -18.93 1.93 -22.16
CA GLN A 2 -17.76 1.56 -22.96
C GLN A 2 -16.48 1.94 -22.21
N ILE A 3 -15.54 1.01 -22.12
CA ILE A 3 -14.20 1.21 -21.55
C ILE A 3 -13.15 1.17 -22.66
N SER A 4 -11.98 1.76 -22.42
CA SER A 4 -10.89 1.78 -23.41
C SER A 4 -10.32 0.39 -23.68
N ASP A 5 -9.79 0.17 -24.89
CA ASP A 5 -9.25 -1.13 -25.29
C ASP A 5 -8.03 -1.54 -24.45
N ARG A 6 -7.22 -0.56 -24.01
CA ARG A 6 -6.13 -0.81 -23.06
C ARG A 6 -6.65 -1.43 -21.75
N LEU A 7 -7.77 -0.92 -21.23
CA LEU A 7 -8.39 -1.47 -20.02
C LEU A 7 -8.96 -2.87 -20.29
N ARG A 8 -9.61 -3.08 -21.45
CA ARG A 8 -10.16 -4.40 -21.84
C ARG A 8 -9.10 -5.50 -21.88
N ASN A 9 -7.85 -5.15 -22.18
CA ASN A 9 -6.75 -6.10 -22.30
C ASN A 9 -6.09 -6.46 -20.96
N ILE A 10 -6.47 -5.82 -19.85
CA ILE A 10 -5.94 -6.18 -18.52
C ILE A 10 -6.60 -7.48 -18.04
N LYS A 11 -5.78 -8.53 -17.88
CA LYS A 11 -6.23 -9.83 -17.38
C LYS A 11 -6.29 -9.85 -15.84
N PRO A 12 -7.17 -10.68 -15.25
CA PRO A 12 -7.18 -10.89 -13.80
C PRO A 12 -5.82 -11.42 -13.31
N SER A 13 -5.41 -10.98 -12.12
CA SER A 13 -4.14 -11.38 -11.51
C SER A 13 -4.11 -12.89 -11.22
N GLY A 14 -3.08 -13.58 -11.72
CA GLY A 14 -2.82 -14.98 -11.40
C GLY A 14 -2.51 -15.19 -9.92
N VAL A 15 -1.74 -14.27 -9.31
CA VAL A 15 -1.44 -14.27 -7.87
C VAL A 15 -2.73 -14.23 -7.05
N ARG A 16 -3.67 -13.36 -7.44
CA ARG A 16 -4.95 -13.26 -6.70
C ARG A 16 -5.77 -14.54 -6.78
N ARG A 17 -5.78 -15.22 -7.93
CA ARG A 17 -6.47 -16.51 -8.08
C ARG A 17 -5.87 -17.59 -7.17
N ILE A 18 -4.55 -17.66 -7.08
CA ILE A 18 -3.85 -18.60 -6.19
C ILE A 18 -4.14 -18.28 -4.72
N PHE A 19 -4.09 -16.99 -4.36
CA PHE A 19 -4.43 -16.53 -3.01
C PHE A 19 -5.87 -16.92 -2.62
N ASP A 20 -6.85 -16.68 -3.49
CA ASP A 20 -8.25 -17.01 -3.22
C ASP A 20 -8.46 -18.53 -3.11
N LEU A 21 -7.74 -19.34 -3.89
CA LEU A 21 -7.75 -20.82 -3.79
C LEU A 21 -7.12 -21.30 -2.47
N ALA A 22 -5.97 -20.75 -2.09
CA ALA A 22 -5.28 -21.12 -0.85
C ALA A 22 -6.17 -20.91 0.38
N ARG A 23 -6.98 -19.84 0.40
CA ARG A 23 -7.94 -19.58 1.49
C ARG A 23 -9.00 -20.67 1.69
N GLN A 24 -9.26 -21.51 0.68
CA GLN A 24 -10.20 -22.62 0.77
C GLN A 24 -9.55 -23.92 1.27
N MET A 25 -8.22 -23.95 1.37
CA MET A 25 -7.47 -25.11 1.85
C MET A 25 -7.41 -25.13 3.38
N LYS A 26 -7.37 -26.33 3.96
CA LYS A 26 -7.15 -26.49 5.40
C LYS A 26 -5.64 -26.40 5.67
N ASP A 27 -5.22 -25.34 6.34
CA ASP A 27 -3.82 -25.06 6.77
C ASP A 27 -2.79 -24.95 5.63
N PRO A 28 -2.93 -23.96 4.71
CA PRO A 28 -1.98 -23.74 3.63
C PRO A 28 -0.72 -23.00 4.10
N ILE A 29 0.44 -23.39 3.59
CA ILE A 29 1.63 -22.52 3.61
C ILE A 29 1.52 -21.54 2.44
N ASN A 30 1.29 -20.26 2.74
CA ASN A 30 1.10 -19.23 1.73
C ASN A 30 2.40 -18.48 1.43
N LEU A 31 2.99 -18.76 0.26
CA LEU A 31 4.17 -18.06 -0.28
C LEU A 31 3.81 -17.18 -1.49
N SER A 32 2.54 -16.86 -1.68
CA SER A 32 2.03 -16.17 -2.88
C SER A 32 1.92 -14.65 -2.73
N ILE A 33 1.92 -14.14 -1.49
CA ILE A 33 1.78 -12.72 -1.17
C ILE A 33 3.12 -12.15 -0.72
N GLY A 34 3.43 -10.94 -1.20
CA GLY A 34 4.64 -10.19 -0.84
C GLY A 34 4.38 -9.04 0.15
N GLU A 35 3.33 -9.14 0.95
CA GLU A 35 3.10 -8.22 2.08
C GLU A 35 4.05 -8.59 3.22
N PRO A 36 4.66 -7.60 3.91
CA PRO A 36 5.43 -7.86 5.12
C PRO A 36 4.60 -8.57 6.20
N ASP A 37 5.22 -9.46 6.96
CA ASP A 37 4.60 -10.23 8.06
C ASP A 37 4.72 -9.56 9.43
N PHE A 38 5.40 -8.42 9.50
CA PHE A 38 5.55 -7.61 10.70
C PHE A 38 4.61 -6.41 10.71
N ASP A 39 4.19 -6.02 11.91
CA ASP A 39 3.38 -4.83 12.13
C ASP A 39 4.23 -3.56 12.03
N ILE A 40 3.56 -2.42 11.82
CA ILE A 40 4.18 -1.10 11.83
C ILE A 40 4.73 -0.82 13.25
N PRO A 41 5.97 -0.30 13.39
CA PRO A 41 6.51 0.12 14.67
C PRO A 41 5.62 1.14 15.40
N GLU A 42 5.40 0.93 16.71
CA GLU A 42 4.52 1.78 17.53
C GLU A 42 4.81 3.29 17.44
N PRO A 43 6.08 3.76 17.43
CA PRO A 43 6.36 5.18 17.30
C PRO A 43 5.82 5.81 16.01
N LEU A 44 5.73 5.04 14.91
CA LEU A 44 5.18 5.52 13.65
C LEU A 44 3.65 5.60 13.69
N LYS A 45 2.99 4.67 14.40
CA LYS A 45 1.54 4.72 14.60
C LYS A 45 1.14 5.95 15.41
N GLU A 46 1.86 6.24 16.50
CA GLU A 46 1.62 7.41 17.35
C GLU A 46 1.81 8.72 16.59
N GLU A 47 2.87 8.85 15.77
CA GLU A 47 3.06 10.03 14.92
C GLU A 47 1.89 10.21 13.94
N GLY A 48 1.43 9.13 13.30
CA GLY A 48 0.26 9.16 12.42
C GLY A 48 -1.01 9.65 13.14
N ILE A 49 -1.25 9.17 14.37
CA ILE A 49 -2.38 9.61 15.20
C ILE A 49 -2.25 11.09 15.57
N GLU A 50 -1.05 11.54 15.92
CA GLU A 50 -0.79 12.93 16.27
C GLU A 50 -1.07 13.87 15.09
N TRP A 51 -0.67 13.52 13.88
CA TRP A 51 -0.92 14.32 12.68
C TRP A 51 -2.41 14.43 12.36
N ILE A 52 -3.16 13.33 12.55
CA ILE A 52 -4.63 13.33 12.44
C ILE A 52 -5.22 14.32 13.47
N ARG A 53 -4.79 14.24 14.74
CA ARG A 53 -5.28 15.12 15.82
C ARG A 53 -4.94 16.59 15.59
N LYS A 54 -3.78 16.88 15.02
CA LYS A 54 -3.35 18.24 14.64
C LYS A 54 -4.06 18.79 13.39
N GLY A 55 -4.91 17.99 12.74
CA GLY A 55 -5.72 18.44 11.61
C GLY A 55 -4.94 18.56 10.29
N PHE A 56 -3.85 17.79 10.11
CA PHE A 56 -3.11 17.72 8.85
C PHE A 56 -3.92 16.99 7.77
N ASN A 57 -4.96 17.65 7.23
CA ASN A 57 -5.93 17.09 6.28
C ASN A 57 -6.05 17.91 4.98
N LYS A 58 -5.09 18.79 4.71
CA LYS A 58 -5.05 19.64 3.53
C LYS A 58 -4.15 19.04 2.46
N TYR A 59 -4.36 19.50 1.23
CA TYR A 59 -3.51 19.11 0.11
C TYR A 59 -2.06 19.48 0.37
N THR A 60 -1.19 18.56 -0.03
CA THR A 60 0.24 18.82 -0.22
C THR A 60 0.47 19.41 -1.61
N PRO A 61 1.63 20.03 -1.87
CA PRO A 61 2.04 20.36 -3.23
C PRO A 61 2.06 19.11 -4.11
N THR A 62 1.92 19.27 -5.43
CA THR A 62 1.95 18.15 -6.40
C THR A 62 3.19 17.27 -6.25
N GLN A 63 4.32 17.84 -5.83
CA GLN A 63 5.58 17.13 -5.63
C GLN A 63 5.66 16.38 -4.28
N GLY A 64 4.70 16.58 -3.38
CA GLY A 64 4.75 16.11 -2.00
C GLY A 64 5.24 17.15 -0.99
N ILE A 65 5.38 16.72 0.26
CA ILE A 65 5.82 17.55 1.39
C ILE A 65 7.32 17.88 1.22
N PRO A 66 7.74 19.16 1.23
CA PRO A 66 9.15 19.54 1.06
C PRO A 66 10.09 18.83 2.06
N ASP A 67 9.77 18.90 3.35
CA ASP A 67 10.58 18.25 4.40
C ASP A 67 10.75 16.74 4.20
N LEU A 68 9.73 16.06 3.66
CA LEU A 68 9.82 14.64 3.35
C LEU A 68 10.78 14.40 2.18
N ARG A 69 10.70 15.23 1.14
CA ARG A 69 11.58 15.12 -0.03
C ARG A 69 13.04 15.35 0.35
N ASP A 70 13.33 16.36 1.17
CA ASP A 70 14.69 16.69 1.60
C ASP A 70 15.28 15.58 2.48
N LYS A 71 14.47 14.99 3.37
CA LYS A 71 14.88 13.83 4.18
C LYS A 71 15.17 12.59 3.33
N ILE A 72 14.33 12.31 2.32
CA ILE A 72 14.58 11.19 1.40
C ILE A 72 15.85 11.44 0.57
N ALA A 73 16.02 12.66 0.04
CA ALA A 73 17.18 13.02 -0.78
C ALA A 73 18.51 12.95 -0.03
N SER A 74 18.52 13.21 1.28
CA SER A 74 19.71 13.08 2.13
C SER A 74 19.97 11.66 2.63
N HIS A 75 19.00 10.75 2.51
CA HIS A 75 19.14 9.34 2.87
C HIS A 75 19.65 8.47 1.72
N LEU A 76 19.37 8.86 0.48
CA LEU A 76 19.84 8.21 -0.76
C LEU A 76 21.29 8.61 -1.09
#